data_AF-A0A8W8J925-F1
#
_entry.id   AF-A0A8W8J925-F1
#
_cell.length_a   1.000
_cell.length_b   1.000
_cell.length_c   1.000
_cell.angle_alpha   90.00
_cell.angle_beta   90.00
_cell.angle_gamma   90.00
#
_symmetry.space_group_name_H-M   'P 1'
#
loop_
_entity.id
_entity.type
_entity.pdbx_description
1 polymer ?
#
loop_
_entity_poly.entity_id
_entity_poly.type
_entity_poly.pdbx_seq_one_letter_code
_entity_poly.pdbx_strand_id
1 'polypeptide(L)'
;MPHHRHNKNHKGNKEDTNNNVQQNAPDRNANVRDAQNGHQFACCSPTACLFPDETIDTRDPGDAVRVYCNNDQCTLGNWMHGDCFIEWEDTVLAYLKSCGRARSWSEKQRLQNLWTKKGYDLAFKACDCKCSRGHLRKDLNYVPPPKPVDNVPK
;
A
#
# COMPACT_ATOMS: atom_id res chain seq x y z
N MET A 1 22.47 59.44 -1.02
CA MET A 1 21.51 60.47 -1.45
C MET A 1 20.13 60.09 -0.93
N PRO A 2 19.58 60.80 0.08
CA PRO A 2 18.23 60.58 0.58
C PRO A 2 17.24 61.50 -0.14
N HIS A 3 16.08 60.98 -0.56
CA HIS A 3 14.95 61.81 -0.97
C HIS A 3 13.77 61.62 -0.03
N HIS A 4 13.49 62.68 0.74
CA HIS A 4 12.23 62.94 1.41
C HIS A 4 11.10 63.18 0.39
N ARG A 5 9.87 62.72 0.69
CA ARG A 5 8.76 63.62 1.06
C ARG A 5 7.45 62.91 1.45
N HIS A 6 6.97 63.31 2.62
CA HIS A 6 5.60 63.42 3.13
C HIS A 6 4.43 63.47 2.12
N ASN A 7 3.26 62.92 2.47
CA ASN A 7 2.10 63.75 2.86
C ASN A 7 0.97 63.03 3.65
N LYS A 8 0.17 63.86 4.30
CA LYS A 8 -0.81 63.74 5.41
C LYS A 8 -2.09 62.93 5.17
N ASN A 9 -2.45 62.16 6.20
CA ASN A 9 -3.67 62.23 7.03
C ASN A 9 -5.03 62.58 6.37
N HIS A 10 -6.01 61.66 6.50
CA HIS A 10 -7.44 61.99 6.55
C HIS A 10 -8.14 61.20 7.67
N LYS A 11 -8.85 61.98 8.50
CA LYS A 11 -9.74 61.58 9.61
C LYS A 11 -11.03 60.95 9.07
N GLY A 12 -11.59 60.01 9.83
CA GLY A 12 -12.98 59.58 9.71
C GLY A 12 -13.42 58.80 10.95
N ASN A 13 -14.05 59.50 11.89
CA ASN A 13 -14.75 58.96 13.07
C ASN A 13 -16.01 58.18 12.64
N LYS A 14 -16.36 57.11 13.37
CA LYS A 14 -17.68 56.89 14.00
C LYS A 14 -17.77 55.49 14.62
N GLU A 15 -18.11 55.49 15.91
CA GLU A 15 -18.66 54.37 16.67
C GLU A 15 -20.02 53.95 16.10
N ASP A 16 -20.40 52.68 16.26
CA ASP A 16 -21.69 52.28 16.87
C ASP A 16 -21.93 50.75 16.78
N THR A 17 -22.12 50.16 17.97
CA THR A 17 -23.19 49.22 18.34
C THR A 17 -23.28 47.81 17.69
N ASN A 18 -22.85 46.82 18.50
CA ASN A 18 -23.58 45.62 18.95
C ASN A 18 -24.67 45.01 18.04
N ASN A 19 -24.58 43.70 17.72
CA ASN A 19 -25.72 42.79 17.87
C ASN A 19 -25.36 41.29 17.74
N ASN A 20 -25.91 40.57 18.71
CA ASN A 20 -26.03 39.12 18.88
C ASN A 20 -26.73 38.45 17.68
N VAL A 21 -26.12 37.42 17.08
CA VAL A 21 -26.80 36.46 16.20
C VAL A 21 -26.51 35.03 16.67
N GLN A 22 -27.53 34.51 17.36
CA GLN A 22 -28.06 33.14 17.34
C GLN A 22 -27.29 32.11 16.49
N GLN A 23 -26.76 31.11 17.20
CA GLN A 23 -26.81 29.68 16.91
C GLN A 23 -27.12 29.25 15.46
N ASN A 24 -26.16 28.54 14.85
CA ASN A 24 -26.45 27.38 14.00
C ASN A 24 -25.22 26.46 14.04
N ALA A 25 -25.34 25.37 14.79
CA ALA A 25 -24.46 24.21 14.66
C ALA A 25 -24.88 23.43 13.40
N PRO A 26 -23.98 23.17 12.45
CA PRO A 26 -24.09 21.97 11.64
C PRO A 26 -23.28 20.87 12.31
N ASP A 27 -23.98 19.80 12.67
CA ASP A 27 -23.45 18.45 12.83
C ASP A 27 -22.30 18.20 11.85
N ARG A 28 -21.07 18.29 12.34
CA ARG A 28 -19.91 17.72 11.65
C ARG A 28 -19.49 16.50 12.44
N ASN A 29 -20.34 15.49 12.34
CA ASN A 29 -19.97 14.09 12.48
C ASN A 29 -18.97 13.75 11.35
N ALA A 30 -17.76 14.29 11.48
CA ALA A 30 -16.64 14.03 10.60
C ALA A 30 -15.99 12.73 11.09
N ASN A 31 -16.34 11.64 10.42
CA ASN A 31 -15.51 10.46 10.23
C ASN A 31 -14.77 9.92 11.47
N VAL A 32 -15.51 9.16 12.27
CA VAL A 32 -14.90 8.12 13.14
C VAL A 32 -14.37 6.93 12.31
N ARG A 33 -14.50 6.95 10.96
CA ARG A 33 -14.11 5.86 10.05
C ARG A 33 -12.62 5.85 9.68
N ASP A 34 -11.89 6.96 9.85
CA ASP A 34 -10.49 7.06 9.42
C ASP A 34 -9.48 6.38 10.37
N ALA A 35 -9.87 6.10 11.62
CA ALA A 35 -8.99 5.42 12.59
C ALA A 35 -8.96 3.89 12.44
N GLN A 36 -9.96 3.29 11.78
CA GLN A 36 -10.04 1.83 11.58
C GLN A 36 -9.40 1.38 10.27
N ASN A 37 -9.18 2.30 9.32
CA ASN A 37 -8.76 1.99 7.96
C ASN A 37 -7.25 1.65 7.82
N GLY A 38 -6.44 1.85 8.88
CA GLY A 38 -5.00 1.56 8.84
C GLY A 38 -4.64 0.07 8.73
N HIS A 39 -5.63 -0.82 8.80
CA HIS A 39 -5.44 -2.26 8.81
C HIS A 39 -6.04 -2.93 7.56
N GLN A 40 -6.77 -2.18 6.72
CA GLN A 40 -7.38 -2.68 5.50
C GLN A 40 -6.53 -2.26 4.29
N PHE A 41 -6.17 -3.22 3.45
CA PHE A 41 -5.34 -2.98 2.27
C PHE A 41 -6.01 -3.54 1.02
N ALA A 42 -5.91 -2.80 -0.07
CA ALA A 42 -6.27 -3.32 -1.39
C ALA A 42 -5.20 -4.32 -1.87
N CYS A 43 -5.62 -5.33 -2.62
CA CYS A 43 -4.71 -6.28 -3.23
C CYS A 43 -3.80 -5.60 -4.28
N CYS A 44 -2.50 -5.76 -4.10
CA CYS A 44 -1.49 -5.16 -4.96
C CYS A 44 -1.10 -6.00 -6.18
N SER A 45 -1.83 -7.09 -6.47
CA SER A 45 -1.61 -7.97 -7.63
C SER A 45 -1.30 -7.15 -8.89
N PRO A 46 -0.14 -7.31 -9.55
CA PRO A 46 0.20 -6.56 -10.76
C PRO A 46 -0.75 -6.84 -11.94
N THR A 47 -1.35 -8.02 -11.94
CA THR A 47 -2.41 -8.42 -12.87
C THR A 47 -3.79 -8.00 -12.33
N ALA A 48 -4.86 -8.50 -12.94
CA ALA A 48 -6.20 -8.32 -12.38
C ALA A 48 -6.29 -9.01 -11.00
N CYS A 49 -6.90 -8.34 -10.02
CA CYS A 49 -7.24 -8.99 -8.76
C CYS A 49 -8.43 -9.92 -8.99
N LEU A 50 -8.36 -11.15 -8.47
CA LEU A 50 -9.47 -12.11 -8.49
C LEU A 50 -10.63 -11.68 -7.60
N PHE A 51 -10.34 -10.89 -6.56
CA PHE A 51 -11.30 -10.39 -5.58
C PHE A 51 -11.19 -8.86 -5.49
N PRO A 52 -11.67 -8.10 -6.49
CA PRO A 52 -11.50 -6.65 -6.53
C PRO A 52 -12.31 -5.91 -5.46
N ASP A 53 -13.44 -6.49 -5.04
CA ASP A 53 -14.34 -5.92 -4.02
C ASP A 53 -13.95 -6.30 -2.59
N GLU A 54 -12.93 -7.17 -2.43
CA GLU A 54 -12.46 -7.64 -1.13
C GLU A 54 -11.16 -6.93 -0.71
N THR A 55 -11.12 -6.48 0.54
CA THR A 55 -9.94 -5.88 1.16
C THR A 55 -9.28 -6.86 2.13
N ILE A 56 -7.96 -6.78 2.25
CA ILE A 56 -7.17 -7.60 3.17
C ILE A 56 -7.10 -6.90 4.53
N ASP A 57 -7.64 -7.51 5.59
CA ASP A 57 -7.43 -7.05 6.97
C ASP A 57 -6.13 -7.64 7.54
N THR A 58 -5.16 -6.80 7.86
CA THR A 58 -3.86 -7.24 8.41
C THR A 58 -3.93 -7.86 9.80
N ARG A 59 -5.03 -7.69 10.53
CA ARG A 59 -5.24 -8.33 11.83
C ARG A 59 -5.65 -9.79 11.66
N ASP A 60 -6.32 -10.10 10.57
CA ASP A 60 -6.67 -11.46 10.16
C ASP A 60 -6.49 -11.62 8.63
N PRO A 61 -5.23 -11.71 8.17
CA PRO A 61 -4.94 -11.71 6.74
C PRO A 61 -5.29 -13.04 6.05
N GLY A 62 -5.71 -14.07 6.80
CA GLY A 62 -6.00 -15.39 6.25
C GLY A 62 -4.81 -15.94 5.44
N ASP A 63 -5.04 -16.20 4.15
CA ASP A 63 -4.03 -16.70 3.21
C ASP A 63 -3.38 -15.58 2.37
N ALA A 64 -3.65 -14.31 2.69
CA ALA A 64 -3.00 -13.19 2.03
C ALA A 64 -1.49 -13.20 2.30
N VAL A 65 -0.73 -12.87 1.26
CA VAL A 65 0.72 -12.85 1.27
C VAL A 65 1.19 -11.41 1.42
N ARG A 66 2.08 -11.19 2.39
CA ARG A 66 2.78 -9.92 2.52
C ARG A 66 3.88 -9.82 1.47
N VAL A 67 3.88 -8.70 0.76
CA VAL A 67 4.89 -8.34 -0.22
C VAL A 67 5.39 -6.92 0.07
N TYR A 68 6.49 -6.52 -0.54
CA TYR A 68 6.97 -5.15 -0.47
C TYR A 68 7.51 -4.69 -1.82
N CYS A 69 7.27 -3.44 -2.18
CA CYS A 69 7.94 -2.80 -3.30
C CYS A 69 9.32 -2.31 -2.86
N ASN A 70 10.33 -2.43 -3.73
CA ASN A 70 11.66 -1.86 -3.47
C ASN A 70 11.75 -0.33 -3.65
N ASN A 71 10.66 0.34 -4.02
CA ASN A 71 10.55 1.80 -3.99
C ASN A 71 10.07 2.22 -2.60
N ASP A 72 10.93 2.87 -1.82
CA ASP A 72 10.64 3.29 -0.44
C ASP A 72 9.46 4.27 -0.32
N GLN A 73 9.09 4.95 -1.42
CA GLN A 73 7.95 5.85 -1.49
C GLN A 73 6.66 5.16 -1.95
N CYS A 74 6.67 3.84 -2.10
CA CYS A 74 5.51 3.08 -2.55
C CYS A 74 4.53 2.82 -1.40
N THR A 75 3.26 3.20 -1.60
CA THR A 75 2.16 2.89 -0.68
C THR A 75 1.24 1.77 -1.18
N LEU A 76 1.47 1.28 -2.41
CA LEU A 76 0.58 0.33 -3.08
C LEU A 76 0.99 -1.14 -2.92
N GLY A 77 2.29 -1.42 -2.76
CA GLY A 77 2.85 -2.78 -2.91
C GLY A 77 3.06 -3.51 -1.59
N ASN A 78 2.00 -3.76 -0.82
CA ASN A 78 2.13 -4.27 0.56
C ASN A 78 1.47 -5.65 0.80
N TRP A 79 0.29 -5.87 0.22
CA TRP A 79 -0.52 -7.06 0.47
C TRP A 79 -1.12 -7.59 -0.80
N MET A 80 -1.17 -8.92 -0.93
CA MET A 80 -1.74 -9.61 -2.08
C MET A 80 -2.58 -10.78 -1.58
N HIS A 81 -3.76 -11.00 -2.15
CA HIS A 81 -4.54 -12.21 -1.85
C HIS A 81 -3.73 -13.46 -2.19
N GLY A 82 -3.97 -14.57 -1.47
CA GLY A 82 -3.26 -15.83 -1.67
C GLY A 82 -3.34 -16.32 -3.12
N ASP A 83 -4.55 -16.41 -3.68
CA ASP A 83 -4.74 -16.86 -5.07
C ASP A 83 -4.13 -15.90 -6.09
N CYS A 84 -4.25 -14.59 -5.85
CA CYS A 84 -3.60 -13.58 -6.70
C CYS A 84 -2.07 -13.73 -6.66
N PHE A 85 -1.50 -14.05 -5.49
CA PHE A 85 -0.08 -14.28 -5.34
C PHE A 85 0.38 -15.53 -6.07
N ILE A 86 -0.40 -16.62 -6.03
CA ILE A 86 -0.07 -17.86 -6.74
C ILE A 86 -0.04 -17.62 -8.26
N GLU A 87 -1.07 -16.98 -8.82
CA GLU A 87 -1.11 -16.66 -10.25
C GLU A 87 0.07 -15.77 -10.65
N TRP A 88 0.34 -14.72 -9.87
CA TRP A 88 1.48 -13.84 -10.12
C TRP A 88 2.82 -14.58 -9.98
N GLU A 89 3.00 -15.40 -8.94
CA GLU A 89 4.22 -16.20 -8.71
C GLU A 89 4.51 -17.13 -9.89
N ASP A 90 3.48 -17.75 -10.46
CA ASP A 90 3.61 -18.59 -11.65
C ASP A 90 4.09 -17.79 -12.86
N THR A 91 3.63 -16.55 -13.05
CA THR A 91 4.15 -15.68 -14.13
C THR A 91 5.63 -15.33 -13.92
N VAL A 92 6.03 -15.02 -12.69
CA VAL A 92 7.44 -14.72 -12.35
C VAL A 92 8.30 -15.96 -12.52
N LEU A 93 7.80 -17.14 -12.13
CA LEU A 93 8.48 -18.42 -12.30
C LEU A 93 8.64 -18.77 -13.79
N ALA A 94 7.62 -18.52 -14.62
CA ALA A 94 7.69 -18.69 -16.07
C ALA A 94 8.76 -17.77 -16.68
N TYR A 95 8.84 -16.51 -16.25
CA TYR A 95 9.90 -15.60 -16.66
C TYR A 95 11.28 -16.11 -16.24
N LEU A 96 11.42 -16.57 -14.99
CA LEU A 96 12.67 -17.14 -14.47
C LEU A 96 13.13 -18.35 -15.30
N LYS A 97 12.22 -19.22 -15.73
CA LYS A 97 12.53 -20.37 -16.61
C LYS A 97 13.21 -19.94 -17.93
N SER A 98 12.92 -18.74 -18.43
CA SER A 98 13.53 -18.19 -19.65
C SER A 98 14.91 -17.52 -19.41
N CYS A 99 15.25 -17.21 -18.16
CA CYS A 99 16.48 -16.50 -17.81
C CYS A 99 17.73 -17.40 -17.93
N GLY A 100 18.77 -16.91 -18.60
CA GLY A 100 20.00 -17.65 -18.97
C GLY A 100 20.51 -18.62 -17.90
N ARG A 101 20.89 -18.12 -16.73
CA ARG A 101 21.44 -18.92 -15.61
C ARG A 101 20.42 -19.91 -15.02
N ALA A 102 19.14 -19.56 -15.01
CA ALA A 102 18.09 -20.38 -14.42
C ALA A 102 17.59 -21.50 -15.36
N ARG A 103 17.95 -21.47 -16.66
CA ARG A 103 17.66 -22.56 -17.61
C ARG A 103 18.29 -23.89 -17.19
N SER A 104 19.46 -23.88 -16.57
CA SER A 104 20.13 -25.09 -16.07
C SER A 104 19.68 -25.53 -14.67
N TRP A 105 18.76 -24.80 -14.03
CA TRP A 105 18.18 -25.21 -12.75
C TRP A 105 17.07 -26.23 -12.97
N SER A 106 16.99 -27.21 -12.08
CA SER A 106 15.80 -28.06 -11.97
C SER A 106 14.59 -27.24 -11.54
N GLU A 107 13.39 -27.78 -11.74
CA GLU A 107 12.16 -27.15 -11.28
C GLU A 107 12.17 -26.90 -9.77
N LYS A 108 12.59 -27.90 -8.99
CA LYS A 108 12.77 -27.77 -7.55
C LYS A 108 13.73 -26.63 -7.18
N GLN A 109 14.85 -26.50 -7.89
CA GLN A 109 15.79 -25.41 -7.67
C GLN A 109 15.20 -24.04 -8.02
N ARG A 110 14.37 -23.92 -9.06
CA ARG A 110 13.73 -22.65 -9.41
C ARG A 110 12.75 -22.20 -8.33
N LEU A 111 11.89 -23.11 -7.86
CA LEU A 111 10.93 -22.84 -6.79
C LEU A 111 11.66 -22.41 -5.49
N GLN A 112 12.68 -23.16 -5.10
CA GLN A 112 13.46 -22.85 -3.89
C GLN A 112 14.22 -21.52 -3.99
N ASN A 113 14.71 -21.16 -5.17
CA ASN A 113 15.53 -19.97 -5.34
C ASN A 113 14.75 -18.73 -5.73
N LEU A 114 13.50 -18.83 -6.17
CA LEU A 114 12.72 -17.74 -6.76
C LEU A 114 12.78 -16.44 -5.92
N TRP A 115 12.48 -16.55 -4.63
CA TRP A 115 12.47 -15.40 -3.71
C TRP A 115 13.79 -15.16 -2.98
N THR A 116 14.82 -15.96 -3.24
CA THR A 116 16.18 -15.65 -2.79
C THR A 116 16.77 -14.52 -3.62
N LYS A 117 17.81 -13.84 -3.10
CA LYS A 117 18.54 -12.82 -3.88
C LYS A 117 18.94 -13.31 -5.28
N LYS A 118 19.43 -14.55 -5.39
CA LYS A 118 19.90 -15.11 -6.66
C LYS A 118 18.79 -15.31 -7.69
N GLY A 119 17.64 -15.83 -7.29
CA GLY A 119 16.51 -16.03 -8.20
C GLY A 119 15.82 -14.72 -8.53
N TYR A 120 15.60 -13.89 -7.51
CA TYR A 120 14.94 -12.61 -7.68
C TYR A 120 15.71 -11.67 -8.61
N ASP A 121 17.04 -11.55 -8.47
CA ASP A 121 17.85 -10.66 -9.32
C ASP A 121 17.76 -11.05 -10.81
N LEU A 122 17.39 -12.29 -11.13
CA LEU A 122 17.13 -12.74 -12.51
C LEU A 122 15.70 -12.41 -12.95
N ALA A 123 14.73 -12.51 -12.05
CA ALA A 123 13.30 -12.40 -12.36
C ALA A 123 12.68 -11.03 -12.08
N PHE A 124 13.42 -10.07 -11.49
CA PHE A 124 12.86 -8.81 -10.99
C PHE A 124 12.07 -8.03 -12.05
N LYS A 125 12.42 -8.15 -13.33
CA LYS A 125 11.72 -7.52 -14.46
C LYS A 125 10.29 -8.03 -14.68
N ALA A 126 9.93 -9.19 -14.13
CA ALA A 126 8.57 -9.70 -14.13
C ALA A 126 7.80 -9.32 -12.84
N CYS A 127 8.45 -8.60 -11.92
CA CYS A 127 7.91 -8.25 -10.63
C CYS A 127 7.44 -6.79 -10.56
N ASP A 128 7.00 -6.20 -11.67
CA ASP A 128 6.59 -4.79 -11.69
C ASP A 128 5.52 -4.47 -10.65
N CYS A 129 5.71 -3.35 -9.95
CA CYS A 129 4.71 -2.84 -9.02
C CYS A 129 3.76 -1.86 -9.72
N LYS A 130 2.50 -1.82 -9.31
CA LYS A 130 1.51 -0.82 -9.76
C LYS A 130 1.96 0.64 -9.59
N CYS A 131 2.91 0.91 -8.69
CA CYS A 131 3.50 2.25 -8.54
C CYS A 131 4.38 2.68 -9.72
N SER A 132 4.64 1.80 -10.70
CA SER A 132 5.49 1.98 -11.89
C SER A 132 6.94 2.43 -11.64
N ARG A 133 7.36 2.49 -10.38
CA ARG A 133 8.66 3.02 -9.94
C ARG A 133 9.51 2.01 -9.18
N GLY A 134 9.06 0.76 -9.12
CA GLY A 134 9.72 -0.30 -8.37
C GLY A 134 9.14 -1.67 -8.67
N HIS A 135 9.67 -2.67 -7.98
CA HIS A 135 9.37 -4.07 -8.19
C HIS A 135 9.01 -4.73 -6.85
N LEU A 136 7.99 -5.57 -6.87
CA LEU A 136 7.50 -6.34 -5.73
C LEU A 136 8.49 -7.45 -5.34
N ARG A 137 8.51 -7.79 -4.06
CA ARG A 137 9.22 -8.91 -3.45
C ARG A 137 8.31 -9.58 -2.44
N LYS A 138 8.35 -10.91 -2.34
CA LYS A 138 7.75 -11.64 -1.22
C LYS A 138 8.45 -11.28 0.08
N ASP A 139 7.70 -10.98 1.13
CA ASP A 139 8.26 -10.84 2.47
C ASP A 139 8.48 -12.24 3.08
N LEU A 140 9.72 -12.71 3.06
CA LEU A 140 10.10 -14.01 3.63
C LEU A 140 10.18 -14.02 5.16
N ASN A 141 10.18 -12.84 5.77
CA ASN A 141 10.25 -12.69 7.22
C ASN A 141 8.86 -12.50 7.85
N TYR A 142 7.83 -12.29 7.02
CA TYR A 142 6.47 -12.21 7.49
C TYR A 142 5.98 -13.60 7.92
N VAL A 143 5.64 -13.70 9.20
CA VAL A 143 4.99 -14.88 9.79
C VAL A 143 3.57 -14.45 10.17
N PRO A 144 2.51 -15.02 9.55
CA PRO A 144 1.16 -14.70 9.93
C PRO A 144 0.88 -15.14 11.37
N PRO A 145 0.00 -14.43 12.10
CA PRO A 145 -0.41 -14.86 13.43
C PRO A 145 -1.04 -16.27 13.35
N PRO A 146 -0.84 -17.12 14.38
CA PRO A 146 -1.46 -18.44 14.41
C PRO A 146 -2.98 -18.32 14.28
N LYS A 147 -3.59 -19.04 13.34
CA LYS A 147 -5.05 -19.13 13.24
C LYS A 147 -5.57 -19.72 14.58
N PRO A 148 -6.60 -19.13 15.21
CA PRO A 148 -7.22 -19.73 16.39
C PRO A 148 -7.64 -21.16 16.05
N VAL A 149 -7.12 -22.14 16.78
CA VAL A 149 -7.56 -23.54 16.63
C VAL A 149 -8.97 -23.64 17.16
N ASP A 150 -9.96 -23.72 16.27
CA ASP A 150 -11.32 -24.04 16.67
C ASP A 150 -11.30 -25.38 17.40
N ASN A 151 -11.61 -25.36 18.70
CA ASN A 151 -11.76 -26.57 19.50
C ASN A 151 -12.95 -27.35 18.94
N VAL A 152 -12.70 -28.31 18.04
CA VAL A 152 -13.70 -29.28 17.59
C VAL A 152 -13.98 -30.23 18.77
N PRO A 153 -15.19 -30.23 19.35
CA PRO A 153 -15.55 -31.23 20.35
C PRO A 153 -15.61 -32.61 19.68
N LYS A 154 -15.02 -33.62 20.33
CA LYS A 154 -15.13 -35.03 19.95
C LYS A 154 -16.55 -35.56 20.09
#